data_AF-A0A426ZF66-F1
#
_entry.id   AF-A0A426ZF66-F1
#
_cell.length_a   1.000
_cell.length_b   1.000
_cell.length_c   1.000
_cell.angle_alpha   90.00
_cell.angle_beta   90.00
_cell.angle_gamma   90.00
#
_symmetry.space_group_name_H-M   'P 1'
#
loop_
_entity.id
_entity.type
_entity.pdbx_description
1 polymer ?
#
loop_
_entity_poly.entity_id
_entity_poly.type
_entity_poly.pdbx_seq_one_letter_code
_entity_poly.pdbx_strand_id
1 'polypeptide(L)'
;MGTAEECLHQFVEETDWYNGIVLDALVPGGSWKRLPRPLQSWLRNYIGGTALYLVSGFLWCFYIYYLKRNVYIPKDSIPSNKAMLLQIIVAMKAMPWYCMLPTLSEYMVENGWTRCFSSAVPHVIALFLVPSHFRTHILLLFCEAVWTANIHDCIHGKTWPVMGAGYHTIHHTTYRHNYGHYTVWMDQIFGTLRDPEEEFKKAD
;
A
#
# COMPACT_ATOMS: atom_id res chain seq x y z
N MET A 1 12.84 -7.99 -23.69
CA MET A 1 12.58 -8.26 -22.26
C MET A 1 13.94 -8.32 -21.62
N GLY A 2 14.28 -7.37 -20.74
CA GLY A 2 15.63 -7.27 -20.18
C GLY A 2 15.96 -8.48 -19.29
N THR A 3 17.25 -8.80 -19.17
CA THR A 3 17.72 -9.90 -18.31
C THR A 3 17.52 -9.57 -16.82
N ALA A 4 17.52 -10.59 -15.95
CA ALA A 4 17.37 -10.36 -14.50
C ALA A 4 18.49 -9.47 -13.92
N GLU A 5 19.68 -9.55 -14.51
CA GLU A 5 20.85 -8.74 -14.16
C GLU A 5 20.67 -7.28 -14.57
N GLU A 6 20.14 -7.01 -15.76
CA GLU A 6 19.78 -5.65 -16.21
C GLU A 6 18.74 -5.00 -15.29
N CYS A 7 17.72 -5.76 -14.87
CA CYS A 7 16.69 -5.26 -13.96
C CYS A 7 17.26 -4.88 -12.58
N LEU A 8 18.19 -5.69 -12.06
CA LEU A 8 18.86 -5.41 -10.80
C LEU A 8 19.78 -4.20 -10.92
N HIS A 9 20.58 -4.11 -11.99
CA HIS A 9 21.45 -2.96 -12.25
C HIS A 9 20.65 -1.65 -12.32
N GLN A 10 19.55 -1.65 -13.08
CA GLN A 10 18.66 -0.48 -13.18
C GLN A 10 18.10 -0.08 -11.81
N PHE A 11 17.65 -1.05 -11.02
CA PHE A 11 17.11 -0.79 -9.69
C PHE A 11 18.16 -0.13 -8.78
N VAL A 12 19.39 -0.65 -8.77
CA VAL A 12 20.50 -0.11 -7.96
C VAL A 12 20.89 1.30 -8.40
N GLU A 13 20.91 1.56 -9.71
CA GLU A 13 21.21 2.89 -10.26
C GLU A 13 20.13 3.91 -9.87
N GLU A 14 18.86 3.52 -9.93
CA GLU A 14 17.73 4.36 -9.49
C GLU A 14 17.80 4.64 -7.98
N THR A 15 18.08 3.63 -7.14
CA THR A 15 18.20 3.83 -5.68
C THR A 15 19.35 4.75 -5.31
N ASP A 16 20.48 4.67 -6.01
CA ASP A 16 21.61 5.59 -5.86
C ASP A 16 21.25 7.02 -6.27
N TRP A 17 20.49 7.19 -7.35
CA TRP A 17 20.00 8.49 -7.78
C TRP A 17 19.05 9.12 -6.75
N TYR A 18 18.10 8.34 -6.22
CA TYR A 18 17.20 8.82 -5.16
C TYR A 18 17.96 9.15 -3.87
N ASN A 19 18.98 8.35 -3.51
CA ASN A 19 19.87 8.66 -2.39
C ASN A 19 20.55 10.02 -2.60
N GLY A 20 21.06 10.30 -3.80
CA GLY A 20 21.63 11.61 -4.14
C GLY A 20 20.65 12.76 -3.92
N ILE A 21 19.42 12.66 -4.46
CA ILE A 21 18.41 13.73 -4.32
C ILE A 21 18.15 14.09 -2.86
N VAL A 22 17.96 13.08 -2.00
CA VAL A 22 17.52 13.30 -0.62
C VAL A 22 18.69 13.53 0.33
N LEU A 23 19.76 12.73 0.21
CA LEU A 23 20.87 12.73 1.17
C LEU A 23 21.91 13.81 0.87
N ASP A 24 22.15 14.18 -0.39
CA ASP A 24 23.06 15.30 -0.69
C ASP A 24 22.50 16.64 -0.20
N ALA A 25 21.17 16.78 -0.15
CA ALA A 25 20.51 17.99 0.34
C ALA A 25 20.68 18.21 1.86
N LEU A 26 20.89 17.14 2.65
CA LEU A 26 20.81 17.20 4.11
C LEU A 26 22.06 16.67 4.84
N VAL A 27 22.90 15.89 4.15
CA VAL A 27 24.19 15.43 4.65
C VAL A 27 25.29 15.94 3.71
N PRO A 28 25.59 17.26 3.77
CA PRO A 28 26.56 17.88 2.88
C PRO A 28 27.96 17.26 3.06
N GLY A 29 28.70 17.14 1.95
CA GLY A 29 30.05 16.59 1.93
C GLY A 29 30.13 15.08 1.68
N GLY A 30 29.02 14.43 1.32
CA GLY A 30 29.02 13.04 0.84
C GLY A 30 29.39 11.98 1.88
N SER A 31 29.37 12.33 3.17
CA SER A 31 29.67 11.39 4.25
C SER A 31 28.67 10.24 4.33
N TRP A 32 27.44 10.45 3.86
CA TRP A 32 26.41 9.41 3.74
C TRP A 32 26.83 8.25 2.82
N LYS A 33 27.70 8.49 1.82
CA LYS A 33 28.21 7.46 0.90
C LYS A 33 29.08 6.41 1.60
N ARG A 34 29.59 6.71 2.80
CA ARG A 34 30.38 5.79 3.62
C ARG A 34 29.52 4.83 4.44
N LEU A 35 28.22 5.09 4.52
CA LEU A 35 27.30 4.26 5.30
C LEU A 35 26.99 2.96 4.54
N PRO A 36 26.66 1.86 5.24
CA PRO A 36 26.14 0.66 4.59
C PRO A 36 24.88 0.97 3.79
N ARG A 37 24.70 0.30 2.64
CA ARG A 37 23.55 0.45 1.73
C ARG A 37 22.19 0.48 2.45
N PRO A 38 21.85 -0.47 3.34
CA PRO A 38 20.56 -0.44 4.04
C PRO A 38 20.36 0.82 4.89
N LEU A 39 21.44 1.36 5.46
CA LEU A 39 21.37 2.58 6.26
C LEU A 39 21.18 3.82 5.38
N GLN A 40 21.77 3.85 4.19
CA GLN A 40 21.52 4.90 3.20
C GLN A 40 20.04 4.92 2.80
N SER A 41 19.50 3.76 2.40
CA SER A 41 18.10 3.59 2.01
C SER A 41 17.15 3.95 3.15
N TRP A 42 17.45 3.53 4.38
CA TRP A 42 16.66 3.89 5.55
C TRP A 42 16.66 5.39 5.82
N LEU A 43 17.82 6.04 5.79
CA LEU A 43 17.93 7.49 5.97
C LEU A 43 17.16 8.24 4.88
N ARG A 44 17.31 7.82 3.62
CA ARG A 44 16.58 8.40 2.48
C ARG A 44 15.07 8.28 2.69
N ASN A 45 14.59 7.08 3.02
CA ASN A 45 13.17 6.80 3.22
C ASN A 45 12.61 7.56 4.43
N TYR A 46 13.36 7.65 5.53
CA TYR A 46 12.95 8.37 6.73
C TYR A 46 12.82 9.86 6.47
N ILE A 47 13.84 10.47 5.86
CA ILE A 47 13.85 11.89 5.53
C ILE A 47 12.76 12.21 4.51
N GLY A 48 12.75 11.50 3.38
CA GLY A 48 11.79 11.73 2.29
C GLY A 48 10.36 11.50 2.75
N GLY A 49 10.11 10.40 3.46
CA GLY A 49 8.80 10.07 4.01
C GLY A 49 8.31 11.10 5.05
N THR A 50 9.20 11.55 5.94
CA THR A 50 8.88 12.59 6.92
C THR A 50 8.57 13.92 6.24
N ALA A 51 9.39 14.34 5.28
CA ALA A 51 9.17 15.57 4.53
C ALA A 51 7.84 15.52 3.77
N LEU A 52 7.56 14.42 3.06
CA LEU A 52 6.30 14.22 2.36
C LEU A 52 5.10 14.27 3.31
N TYR A 53 5.18 13.57 4.45
CA TYR A 53 4.11 13.56 5.45
C TYR A 53 3.84 14.95 6.02
N LEU A 54 4.88 15.67 6.46
CA LEU A 54 4.72 16.99 7.09
C LEU A 54 4.26 18.05 6.09
N VAL A 55 4.83 18.07 4.87
CA VAL A 55 4.46 19.05 3.84
C VAL A 55 3.04 18.81 3.35
N SER A 56 2.70 17.57 2.99
CA SER A 56 1.34 17.25 2.54
C SER A 56 0.31 17.43 3.64
N GLY A 57 0.62 17.00 4.86
CA GLY A 57 -0.23 17.18 6.04
C GLY A 57 -0.43 18.65 6.38
N PHE A 58 0.61 19.48 6.29
CA PHE A 58 0.50 20.93 6.47
C PHE A 58 -0.38 21.56 5.41
N LEU A 59 -0.12 21.29 4.13
CA LEU A 59 -0.91 21.85 3.02
C LEU A 59 -2.38 21.44 3.11
N TRP A 60 -2.65 20.18 3.46
CA TRP A 60 -4.01 19.68 3.66
C TRP A 60 -4.69 20.34 4.85
N CYS A 61 -4.02 20.40 6.00
CA CYS A 61 -4.54 21.08 7.19
C CYS A 61 -4.80 22.57 6.91
N PHE A 62 -3.89 23.25 6.23
CA PHE A 62 -4.05 24.65 5.85
C PHE A 62 -5.26 24.82 4.92
N TYR A 63 -5.41 23.98 3.90
CA TYR A 63 -6.55 24.03 3.00
C TYR A 63 -7.88 23.83 3.73
N ILE A 64 -7.98 22.79 4.58
CA ILE A 64 -9.23 22.44 5.27
C ILE A 64 -9.54 23.44 6.39
N TYR A 65 -8.61 23.69 7.30
CA TYR A 65 -8.88 24.47 8.51
C TYR A 65 -8.79 25.99 8.30
N TYR A 66 -8.07 26.45 7.28
CA TYR A 66 -7.92 27.88 6.98
C TYR A 66 -8.75 28.32 5.77
N LEU A 67 -8.63 27.64 4.62
CA LEU A 67 -9.29 28.09 3.38
C LEU A 67 -10.74 27.60 3.23
N LYS A 68 -11.06 26.38 3.68
CA LYS A 68 -12.36 25.73 3.48
C LYS A 68 -13.07 25.33 4.77
N ARG A 69 -12.74 25.99 5.89
CA ARG A 69 -13.28 25.68 7.21
C ARG A 69 -14.80 25.52 7.23
N ASN A 70 -15.50 26.54 6.73
CA ASN A 70 -16.97 26.61 6.77
C ASN A 70 -17.66 25.62 5.82
N VAL A 71 -16.91 24.95 4.94
CA VAL A 71 -17.45 23.97 3.99
C VAL A 71 -17.42 22.56 4.58
N TYR A 72 -16.35 22.21 5.28
CA TYR A 72 -16.10 20.83 5.70
C TYR A 72 -16.26 20.58 7.20
N ILE A 73 -16.16 21.60 8.07
CA ILE A 73 -16.05 21.40 9.52
C ILE A 73 -17.07 22.26 10.29
N PRO A 74 -17.94 21.66 11.12
CA PRO A 74 -18.80 22.36 12.06
C PRO A 74 -18.03 23.31 13.00
N LYS A 75 -18.68 24.37 13.49
CA LYS A 75 -18.00 25.48 14.19
C LYS A 75 -17.18 25.06 15.43
N ASP A 76 -17.61 24.00 16.12
CA ASP A 76 -17.06 23.55 17.41
C ASP A 76 -16.26 22.24 17.35
N SER A 77 -15.98 21.72 16.15
CA SER A 77 -15.30 20.43 15.97
C SER A 77 -13.83 20.54 15.55
N ILE A 78 -13.18 21.68 15.77
CA ILE A 78 -11.76 21.84 15.45
C ILE A 78 -10.90 21.17 16.53
N PRO A 79 -9.97 20.28 16.15
CA PRO A 79 -9.02 19.70 17.08
C PRO A 79 -8.20 20.78 17.80
N SER A 80 -7.99 20.63 19.11
CA SER A 80 -7.11 21.56 19.84
C SER A 80 -5.65 21.43 19.38
N ASN A 81 -4.86 22.51 19.51
CA ASN A 81 -3.42 22.49 19.20
C ASN A 81 -2.67 21.37 19.96
N LYS A 82 -3.10 21.07 21.21
CA LYS A 82 -2.54 19.98 22.01
C LYS A 82 -2.81 18.62 21.38
N ALA A 83 -4.04 18.38 20.92
CA ALA A 83 -4.41 17.14 20.24
C ALA A 83 -3.65 16.98 18.92
N MET A 84 -3.54 18.05 18.12
CA MET A 84 -2.77 18.04 16.87
C MET A 84 -1.29 17.72 17.11
N LEU A 85 -0.66 18.39 18.09
CA LEU A 85 0.73 18.13 18.44
C LEU A 85 0.95 16.69 18.93
N LEU A 86 0.04 16.16 19.73
CA LEU A 86 0.12 14.77 20.19
C LEU A 86 0.06 13.78 19.01
N GLN A 87 -0.84 14.00 18.05
CA GLN A 87 -0.93 13.16 16.85
C GLN A 87 0.36 13.21 16.02
N ILE A 88 0.93 14.41 15.84
CA ILE A 88 2.22 14.57 15.14
C ILE A 88 3.33 13.80 15.89
N ILE A 89 3.43 13.94 17.22
CA ILE A 89 4.46 13.26 18.00
C ILE A 89 4.33 11.73 17.89
N VAL A 90 3.11 11.19 18.01
CA VAL A 90 2.86 9.75 17.88
C VAL A 90 3.22 9.26 16.47
N ALA A 91 2.81 9.99 15.43
CA ALA A 91 3.19 9.67 14.05
C ALA A 91 4.71 9.69 13.85
N MET A 92 5.41 10.70 14.38
CA MET A 92 6.86 10.81 14.28
C MET A 92 7.62 9.70 15.02
N LYS A 93 7.04 9.13 16.08
CA LYS A 93 7.60 7.94 16.75
C LYS A 93 7.43 6.66 15.92
N ALA A 94 6.37 6.57 15.12
CA ALA A 94 6.10 5.43 14.25
C ALA A 94 6.90 5.50 12.93
N MET A 95 7.19 6.71 12.45
CA MET A 95 7.81 6.93 11.14
C MET A 95 9.11 6.15 10.90
N PRO A 96 10.07 6.07 11.85
CA PRO A 96 11.28 5.25 11.70
C PRO A 96 11.00 3.78 11.34
N TRP A 97 9.96 3.20 11.96
CA TRP A 97 9.56 1.81 11.77
C TRP A 97 8.82 1.60 10.45
N TYR A 98 7.94 2.55 10.09
CA TYR A 98 7.28 2.54 8.78
C TYR A 98 8.30 2.59 7.63
N CYS A 99 9.38 3.36 7.78
CA CYS A 99 10.45 3.45 6.78
C CYS A 99 11.35 2.20 6.73
N MET A 100 11.32 1.32 7.74
CA MET A 100 12.09 0.06 7.69
C MET A 100 11.53 -0.92 6.67
N LEU A 101 10.21 -0.95 6.46
CA LEU A 101 9.59 -1.86 5.50
C LEU A 101 10.07 -1.64 4.05
N PRO A 102 10.00 -0.42 3.47
CA PRO A 102 10.54 -0.20 2.13
C PRO A 102 12.07 -0.38 2.08
N THR A 103 12.77 -0.11 3.17
CA THR A 103 14.23 -0.36 3.28
C THR A 103 14.55 -1.85 3.20
N LEU A 104 13.82 -2.69 3.93
CA LEU A 104 14.00 -4.14 3.90
C LEU A 104 13.64 -4.69 2.52
N SER A 105 12.55 -4.20 1.93
CA SER A 105 12.17 -4.58 0.56
C SER A 105 13.27 -4.24 -0.44
N GLU A 106 13.84 -3.03 -0.36
CA GLU A 106 14.96 -2.62 -1.21
C GLU A 106 16.18 -3.53 -1.01
N TYR A 107 16.55 -3.81 0.24
CA TYR A 107 17.64 -4.73 0.54
C TYR A 107 17.40 -6.14 -0.04
N MET A 108 16.19 -6.68 0.07
CA MET A 108 15.82 -7.97 -0.51
C MET A 108 15.96 -7.98 -2.03
N VAL A 109 15.55 -6.90 -2.71
CA VAL A 109 15.70 -6.75 -4.16
C VAL A 109 17.18 -6.64 -4.54
N GLU A 110 17.96 -5.80 -3.86
CA GLU A 110 19.40 -5.62 -4.12
C GLU A 110 20.22 -6.91 -3.93
N ASN A 111 19.78 -7.81 -3.05
CA ASN A 111 20.40 -9.12 -2.82
C ASN A 111 19.82 -10.25 -3.69
N GLY A 112 18.95 -9.93 -4.65
CA GLY A 112 18.39 -10.90 -5.60
C GLY A 112 17.37 -11.87 -5.01
N TRP A 113 16.80 -11.58 -3.84
CA TRP A 113 15.79 -12.46 -3.21
C TRP A 113 14.46 -12.41 -3.96
N THR A 114 14.19 -11.32 -4.68
CA THR A 114 12.97 -11.12 -5.47
C THR A 114 13.28 -10.38 -6.77
N ARG A 115 12.53 -10.67 -7.83
CA ARG A 115 12.57 -9.89 -9.08
C ARG A 115 11.50 -8.80 -9.01
N CYS A 116 11.90 -7.53 -9.00
CA CYS A 116 10.99 -6.39 -9.00
C CYS A 116 11.32 -5.47 -10.18
N PHE A 117 10.30 -5.00 -10.89
CA PHE A 117 10.47 -3.93 -11.86
C PHE A 117 10.64 -2.61 -11.10
N SER A 118 11.73 -1.87 -11.34
CA SER A 118 12.05 -0.63 -10.62
C SER A 118 11.01 0.48 -10.81
N SER A 119 10.17 0.38 -11.85
CA SER A 119 9.24 1.42 -12.24
C SER A 119 7.79 0.94 -12.33
N ALA A 120 6.92 1.59 -11.56
CA ALA A 120 5.47 1.48 -11.70
C ALA A 120 4.92 2.39 -12.83
N VAL A 121 5.77 3.22 -13.45
CA VAL A 121 5.38 4.16 -14.52
C VAL A 121 4.63 3.47 -15.66
N PRO A 122 4.98 2.27 -16.13
CA PRO A 122 4.20 1.58 -17.17
C PRO A 122 2.75 1.31 -16.74
N HIS A 123 2.52 0.96 -15.46
CA HIS A 123 1.18 0.73 -14.92
C HIS A 123 0.39 2.05 -14.79
N VAL A 124 1.06 3.12 -14.36
CA VAL A 124 0.43 4.45 -14.24
C VAL A 124 0.11 5.02 -15.62
N ILE A 125 1.02 4.91 -16.59
CA ILE A 125 0.81 5.34 -17.98
C ILE A 125 -0.32 4.54 -18.63
N ALA A 126 -0.43 3.23 -18.35
CA ALA A 126 -1.51 2.41 -18.87
C ALA A 126 -2.91 2.96 -18.48
N LEU A 127 -3.04 3.58 -17.30
CA LEU A 127 -4.31 4.23 -16.88
C LEU A 127 -4.68 5.44 -17.76
N PHE A 128 -3.72 6.10 -18.40
CA PHE A 128 -3.96 7.21 -19.32
C PHE A 128 -4.14 6.75 -20.77
N LEU A 129 -3.60 5.57 -21.14
CA LEU A 129 -3.75 4.98 -22.48
C LEU A 129 -5.07 4.24 -22.64
N VAL A 130 -5.56 3.61 -21.57
CA VAL A 130 -6.87 2.97 -21.54
C VAL A 130 -7.90 3.99 -21.05
N PRO A 131 -8.83 4.46 -21.91
CA PRO A 131 -9.82 5.44 -21.51
C PRO A 131 -10.66 4.89 -20.35
N SER A 132 -10.46 5.43 -19.15
CA SER A 132 -11.20 5.05 -17.96
C SER A 132 -11.78 6.30 -17.31
N HIS A 133 -13.08 6.30 -17.05
CA HIS A 133 -13.71 7.42 -16.36
C HIS A 133 -13.20 7.49 -14.92
N PHE A 134 -12.61 8.62 -14.51
CA PHE A 134 -12.02 8.81 -13.18
C PHE A 134 -12.98 8.40 -12.04
N ARG A 135 -14.26 8.78 -12.14
CA ARG A 135 -15.29 8.41 -11.14
C ARG A 135 -15.50 6.90 -11.07
N THR A 136 -15.55 6.23 -12.21
CA THR A 136 -15.68 4.77 -12.30
C THR A 136 -14.44 4.09 -11.72
N HIS A 137 -13.24 4.59 -12.01
CA HIS A 137 -12.00 4.06 -11.45
C HIS A 137 -11.97 4.14 -9.92
N ILE A 138 -12.28 5.32 -9.35
CA ILE A 138 -12.33 5.50 -7.89
C ILE A 138 -13.43 4.64 -7.24
N LEU A 139 -14.59 4.52 -7.89
CA LEU A 139 -15.68 3.66 -7.40
C LEU A 139 -15.26 2.18 -7.38
N LEU A 140 -14.66 1.69 -8.47
CA LEU A 140 -14.16 0.31 -8.55
C LEU A 140 -13.07 0.05 -7.51
N LEU A 141 -12.14 1.00 -7.33
CA LEU A 141 -11.10 0.90 -6.29
C LEU A 141 -11.70 0.84 -4.89
N PHE A 142 -12.74 1.63 -4.62
CA PHE A 142 -13.46 1.58 -3.34
C PHE A 142 -14.18 0.23 -3.15
N CYS A 143 -14.87 -0.27 -4.18
CA CYS A 143 -15.52 -1.58 -4.13
C CYS A 143 -14.50 -2.71 -3.90
N GLU A 144 -13.32 -2.62 -4.53
CA GLU A 144 -12.22 -3.57 -4.35
C GLU A 144 -11.69 -3.55 -2.91
N ALA A 145 -11.52 -2.36 -2.33
CA ALA A 145 -11.08 -2.23 -0.95
C ALA A 145 -12.11 -2.81 0.05
N VAL A 146 -13.41 -2.56 -0.18
CA VAL A 146 -14.49 -3.14 0.63
C VAL A 146 -14.53 -4.67 0.50
N TRP A 147 -14.41 -5.19 -0.72
CA TRP A 147 -14.37 -6.63 -0.95
C TRP A 147 -13.13 -7.28 -0.32
N THR A 148 -11.96 -6.68 -0.48
CA THR A 148 -10.70 -7.14 0.13
C THR A 148 -10.83 -7.23 1.65
N ALA A 149 -11.49 -6.26 2.29
CA ALA A 149 -11.79 -6.33 3.72
C ALA A 149 -12.74 -7.51 4.03
N ASN A 150 -13.84 -7.66 3.29
CA ASN A 150 -14.85 -8.71 3.48
C ASN A 150 -14.31 -10.15 3.33
N ILE A 151 -13.25 -10.38 2.56
CA ILE A 151 -12.64 -11.72 2.43
C ILE A 151 -11.51 -11.99 3.45
N HIS A 152 -10.98 -10.95 4.09
CA HIS A 152 -9.85 -11.06 5.02
C HIS A 152 -10.18 -10.66 6.46
N ASP A 153 -11.42 -10.29 6.76
CA ASP A 153 -11.87 -9.96 8.12
C ASP A 153 -12.04 -11.20 9.02
N CYS A 154 -11.81 -12.40 8.49
CA CYS A 154 -11.99 -13.70 9.16
C CYS A 154 -13.43 -13.95 9.66
N ILE A 155 -14.43 -13.20 9.19
CA ILE A 155 -15.82 -13.32 9.60
C ILE A 155 -16.64 -13.87 8.43
N HIS A 156 -17.21 -15.07 8.60
CA HIS A 156 -18.14 -15.61 7.60
C HIS A 156 -19.57 -15.09 7.82
N GLY A 157 -19.90 -13.99 7.14
CA GLY A 157 -21.18 -13.26 7.29
C GLY A 157 -22.42 -13.90 6.65
N LYS A 158 -22.33 -15.07 6.01
CA LYS A 158 -23.45 -15.79 5.35
C LYS A 158 -24.25 -14.95 4.33
N THR A 159 -23.59 -14.01 3.66
CA THR A 159 -24.23 -13.08 2.73
C THR A 159 -24.30 -13.65 1.31
N TRP A 160 -25.22 -14.57 1.03
CA TRP A 160 -25.41 -15.08 -0.34
C TRP A 160 -25.86 -13.95 -1.30
N PRO A 161 -25.29 -13.81 -2.52
CA PRO A 161 -24.32 -14.69 -3.20
C PRO A 161 -22.85 -14.21 -3.13
N VAL A 162 -22.47 -13.41 -2.13
CA VAL A 162 -21.13 -12.79 -2.02
C VAL A 162 -20.08 -13.78 -1.50
N MET A 163 -18.91 -13.79 -2.15
CA MET A 163 -17.71 -14.48 -1.68
C MET A 163 -17.12 -13.73 -0.48
N GLY A 164 -17.30 -14.26 0.72
CA GLY A 164 -16.70 -13.74 1.97
C GLY A 164 -15.55 -14.61 2.51
N ALA A 165 -15.05 -14.26 3.70
CA ALA A 165 -13.85 -14.85 4.29
C ALA A 165 -13.85 -16.40 4.38
N GLY A 166 -15.01 -17.01 4.65
CA GLY A 166 -15.14 -18.47 4.68
C GLY A 166 -14.83 -19.16 3.35
N TYR A 167 -15.37 -18.63 2.24
CA TYR A 167 -15.11 -19.18 0.90
C TYR A 167 -13.65 -18.97 0.50
N HIS A 168 -13.10 -17.79 0.81
CA HIS A 168 -11.70 -17.44 0.58
C HIS A 168 -10.73 -18.32 1.39
N THR A 169 -11.10 -18.69 2.61
CA THR A 169 -10.34 -19.64 3.43
C THR A 169 -10.24 -21.00 2.75
N ILE A 170 -11.36 -21.55 2.26
CA ILE A 170 -11.37 -22.82 1.53
C ILE A 170 -10.55 -22.75 0.24
N HIS A 171 -10.60 -21.62 -0.46
CA HIS A 171 -9.78 -21.38 -1.64
C HIS A 171 -8.28 -21.54 -1.31
N HIS A 172 -7.80 -20.91 -0.24
CA HIS A 172 -6.40 -21.00 0.17
C HIS A 172 -6.00 -22.32 0.82
N THR A 173 -6.92 -23.07 1.43
CA THR A 173 -6.57 -24.35 2.05
C THR A 173 -6.60 -25.50 1.05
N THR A 174 -7.54 -25.48 0.10
CA THR A 174 -7.72 -26.58 -0.85
C THR A 174 -7.07 -26.34 -2.21
N TYR A 175 -6.78 -25.07 -2.55
CA TYR A 175 -6.18 -24.62 -3.81
C TYR A 175 -6.91 -25.08 -5.09
N ARG A 176 -8.11 -25.64 -4.98
CA ARG A 176 -8.84 -26.25 -6.11
C ARG A 176 -10.33 -25.92 -6.17
N HIS A 177 -10.80 -25.03 -5.30
CA HIS A 177 -12.22 -24.66 -5.16
C HIS A 177 -12.36 -23.14 -4.94
N ASN A 178 -13.57 -22.62 -5.11
CA ASN A 178 -13.95 -21.22 -4.82
C ASN A 178 -13.05 -20.17 -5.50
N TYR A 179 -12.93 -20.23 -6.84
CA TYR A 179 -12.13 -19.31 -7.65
C TYR A 179 -12.81 -17.96 -7.95
N GLY A 180 -14.11 -17.89 -7.78
CA GLY A 180 -14.91 -16.69 -7.99
C GLY A 180 -14.44 -15.55 -7.09
N HIS A 181 -14.40 -14.36 -7.67
CA HIS A 181 -13.83 -13.19 -7.01
C HIS A 181 -14.86 -12.56 -6.07
N TYR A 182 -15.88 -11.89 -6.62
CA TYR A 182 -16.91 -11.22 -5.81
C TYR A 182 -18.09 -12.10 -5.40
N THR A 183 -18.47 -13.08 -6.25
CA THR A 183 -19.69 -13.89 -6.04
C THR A 183 -19.45 -15.37 -6.30
N VAL A 184 -20.32 -16.21 -5.73
CA VAL A 184 -20.27 -17.67 -5.84
C VAL A 184 -20.69 -18.20 -7.22
N TRP A 185 -21.26 -17.36 -8.09
CA TRP A 185 -21.91 -17.81 -9.32
C TRP A 185 -20.98 -18.55 -10.28
N MET A 186 -19.74 -18.09 -10.44
CA MET A 186 -18.79 -18.76 -11.33
C MET A 186 -18.47 -20.17 -10.82
N ASP A 187 -18.24 -20.32 -9.52
CA ASP A 187 -18.00 -21.64 -8.94
C ASP A 187 -19.24 -22.54 -8.94
N GLN A 188 -20.44 -21.96 -8.88
CA GLN A 188 -21.67 -22.72 -9.08
C GLN A 188 -21.79 -23.25 -10.51
N ILE A 189 -21.51 -22.40 -11.51
CA ILE A 189 -21.58 -22.76 -12.93
C ILE A 189 -20.55 -23.83 -13.28
N PHE A 190 -19.33 -23.70 -12.76
CA PHE A 190 -18.21 -24.59 -13.10
C PHE A 190 -18.01 -25.73 -12.09
N GLY A 191 -18.89 -25.85 -11.08
CA GLY A 191 -18.89 -26.97 -10.13
C GLY A 191 -17.73 -26.98 -9.14
N THR A 192 -17.07 -25.83 -8.94
CA THR A 192 -15.94 -25.66 -8.01
C THR A 192 -16.37 -25.09 -6.66
N LEU A 193 -17.67 -24.84 -6.45
CA LEU A 193 -18.18 -24.25 -5.21
C LEU A 193 -18.10 -25.25 -4.05
N ARG A 194 -17.53 -24.81 -2.93
CA ARG A 194 -17.54 -25.49 -1.64
C ARG A 194 -18.07 -24.54 -0.58
N ASP A 195 -19.13 -24.98 0.09
CA ASP A 195 -19.78 -24.17 1.13
C ASP A 195 -18.99 -24.22 2.46
N PRO A 196 -18.66 -23.07 3.06
CA PRO A 196 -17.94 -22.97 4.33
C PRO A 196 -18.59 -23.75 5.47
N GLU A 197 -19.92 -23.74 5.58
CA GLU A 197 -20.57 -24.43 6.68
C GLU A 197 -20.46 -25.94 6.55
N GLU A 198 -20.54 -26.46 5.33
CA GLU A 198 -20.42 -27.90 5.09
C GLU A 198 -18.99 -28.39 5.26
N GLU A 199 -18.00 -27.61 4.80
CA GLU A 199 -16.60 -28.01 4.88
C GLU A 199 -16.05 -27.89 6.30
N PHE A 200 -16.39 -26.84 7.05
CA PHE A 200 -15.94 -26.72 8.44
C PHE A 200 -16.58 -27.77 9.35
N LYS A 201 -17.86 -28.14 9.14
CA LYS A 201 -18.50 -29.24 9.88
C LYS A 201 -17.88 -30.62 9.63
N LYS A 202 -17.22 -30.84 8.50
CA LYS A 202 -16.51 -32.11 8.20
C LYS A 202 -15.12 -32.17 8.84
N ALA A 203 -14.58 -31.01 9.24
CA ALA A 203 -13.25 -30.90 9.83
C ALA A 203 -13.26 -31.03 11.36
N ASP A 204 -14.44 -30.90 11.98
CA ASP A 204 -14.71 -31.18 13.40
C ASP A 204 -15.04 -32.67 13.62
#